data_AF-A0A7Y4ZW60-F1
#
_entry.id   AF-A0A7Y4ZW60-F1
#
_cell.length_a   1.000
_cell.length_b   1.000
_cell.length_c   1.000
_cell.angle_alpha   90.00
_cell.angle_beta   90.00
_cell.angle_gamma   90.00
#
_symmetry.space_group_name_H-M   'P 1'
#
loop_
_entity.id
_entity.type
_entity.pdbx_description
1 polymer ?
#
loop_
_entity_poly.entity_id
_entity_poly.type
_entity_poly.pdbx_seq_one_letter_code
_entity_poly.pdbx_strand_id
1 'polypeptide(L)'
;TLGLSLVRDPAAVRWRRWLRALPLGLALPLLGYQLWVSQKDLRADYAGALSSTKDVAERLPQHASVAADIDYTSIGLTYFRPDITFYSASGGERRLRHLVADEGWHQPGDLTRLSRAVCRTAPEGGVFATATTALPAGLASCASSFAREGEAMLETERFSVWRVDCACMAQDRTAHGGSSTER
;
A
#
# COMPACT_ATOMS: atom_id res chain seq x y z
N THR A 1 74.83 5.07 -22.08
CA THR A 1 73.58 5.84 -21.88
C THR A 1 72.85 5.93 -23.22
N LEU A 2 72.04 4.92 -23.56
CA LEU A 2 71.23 4.94 -24.78
C LEU A 2 69.88 5.57 -24.46
N GLY A 3 69.77 6.86 -24.76
CA GLY A 3 68.49 7.57 -24.81
C GLY A 3 67.76 7.22 -26.10
N LEU A 4 66.80 6.31 -26.03
CA LEU A 4 65.78 6.14 -27.06
C LEU A 4 64.54 6.89 -26.59
N SER A 5 64.36 8.09 -27.15
CA SER A 5 63.15 8.88 -27.04
C SER A 5 61.94 8.00 -27.35
N LEU A 6 61.08 7.82 -26.36
CA LEU A 6 59.73 7.28 -26.55
C LEU A 6 58.99 8.25 -27.49
N VAL A 7 59.02 7.95 -28.79
CA VAL A 7 58.12 8.57 -29.76
C VAL A 7 56.72 8.15 -29.33
N ARG A 8 56.00 9.07 -28.66
CA ARG A 8 54.59 8.89 -28.31
C ARG A 8 53.84 8.73 -29.62
N ASP A 9 53.49 7.50 -29.96
CA ASP A 9 52.60 7.21 -31.07
C ASP A 9 51.27 7.94 -30.83
N PRO A 10 50.96 8.98 -31.62
CA PRO A 10 49.77 9.79 -31.43
C PRO A 10 48.48 8.98 -31.63
N ALA A 11 48.54 7.88 -32.39
CA ALA A 11 47.41 6.97 -32.57
C ALA A 11 47.13 6.16 -31.30
N ALA A 12 48.18 5.66 -30.63
CA ALA A 12 48.07 4.94 -29.36
C ALA A 12 47.57 5.84 -28.21
N VAL A 13 47.95 7.12 -28.20
CA VAL A 13 47.44 8.12 -27.24
C VAL A 13 45.97 8.45 -27.49
N ARG A 14 45.54 8.57 -28.76
CA ARG A 14 44.13 8.75 -29.13
C ARG A 14 43.28 7.54 -28.71
N TRP A 15 43.72 6.32 -28.99
CA TRP A 15 42.95 5.11 -28.68
C TRP A 15 42.72 4.93 -27.18
N ARG A 16 43.75 5.19 -26.35
CA ARG A 16 43.62 5.16 -24.88
C ARG A 16 42.67 6.24 -24.33
N ARG A 17 42.58 7.41 -24.98
CA ARG A 17 41.61 8.45 -24.61
C ARG A 17 40.18 8.03 -24.94
N TRP A 18 39.96 7.43 -26.10
CA TRP A 18 38.65 6.89 -26.49
C TRP A 18 38.19 5.75 -25.58
N LEU A 19 39.07 4.80 -25.24
CA LEU A 19 38.76 3.71 -24.31
C LEU A 19 38.43 4.20 -22.89
N ARG A 20 39.04 5.31 -22.44
CA ARG A 20 38.71 5.94 -21.15
C ARG A 20 37.40 6.75 -21.20
N ALA A 21 37.02 7.27 -22.37
CA ALA A 21 35.79 8.03 -22.58
C ALA A 21 34.57 7.13 -22.84
N LEU A 22 34.78 5.92 -23.36
CA LEU A 22 33.75 4.90 -23.61
C LEU A 22 32.88 4.55 -22.39
N PRO A 23 33.43 4.27 -21.19
CA PRO A 23 32.62 4.01 -20.01
C PRO A 23 31.82 5.25 -19.56
N LEU A 24 32.36 6.46 -19.74
CA LEU A 24 31.61 7.70 -19.45
C LEU A 24 30.49 7.95 -20.46
N GLY A 25 30.74 7.67 -21.74
CA GLY A 25 29.76 7.78 -22.82
C GLY A 25 28.61 6.78 -22.71
N LEU A 26 28.82 5.64 -22.05
CA LEU A 26 27.78 4.66 -21.76
C LEU A 26 27.13 4.87 -20.38
N ALA A 27 27.90 5.32 -19.38
CA ALA A 27 27.40 5.59 -18.04
C ALA A 27 26.49 6.82 -17.99
N LEU A 28 26.78 7.88 -18.76
CA LEU A 28 25.96 9.10 -18.75
C LEU A 28 24.53 8.86 -19.28
N PRO A 29 24.30 8.16 -20.41
CA PRO A 29 22.95 7.80 -20.84
C PRO A 29 22.24 6.88 -19.84
N LEU A 30 22.94 5.92 -19.25
CA LEU A 30 22.36 5.03 -18.25
C LEU A 30 21.95 5.79 -16.98
N LEU A 31 22.82 6.66 -16.46
CA LEU A 31 22.51 7.52 -15.31
C LEU A 31 21.37 8.50 -15.63
N GLY A 32 21.38 9.08 -16.84
CA GLY A 32 20.31 9.94 -17.31
C GLY A 32 18.97 9.20 -17.39
N TYR A 33 18.97 7.97 -17.88
CA TYR A 33 17.79 7.10 -17.91
C TYR A 33 17.31 6.75 -16.50
N GLN A 34 18.22 6.35 -15.60
CA GLN A 34 17.88 6.05 -14.19
C GLN A 34 17.31 7.28 -13.47
N LEU A 35 17.90 8.47 -13.67
CA LEU A 35 17.37 9.73 -13.14
C LEU A 35 16.00 10.06 -13.72
N TRP A 36 15.82 9.87 -15.03
CA TRP A 36 14.55 10.10 -15.70
C TRP A 36 13.46 9.17 -15.17
N VAL A 37 13.72 7.85 -15.10
CA VAL A 37 12.82 6.85 -14.48
C VAL A 37 12.54 7.21 -13.02
N SER A 38 13.56 7.60 -12.25
CA SER A 38 13.35 7.99 -10.84
C SER A 38 12.47 9.22 -10.67
N GLN A 39 12.53 10.17 -11.61
CA GLN A 39 11.72 11.39 -11.54
C GLN A 39 10.31 11.20 -12.10
N LYS A 40 10.19 10.47 -13.21
CA LYS A 40 8.94 10.27 -13.93
C LYS A 40 8.10 9.16 -13.32
N ASP A 41 8.72 8.04 -12.98
CA ASP A 41 7.99 6.91 -12.45
C ASP A 41 8.02 7.03 -10.92
N LEU A 42 9.17 6.90 -10.27
CA LEU A 42 9.18 6.84 -8.79
C LEU A 42 8.68 8.11 -8.10
N ARG A 43 9.09 9.31 -8.53
CA ARG A 43 8.71 10.56 -7.87
C ARG A 43 7.33 11.07 -8.30
N ALA A 44 6.98 10.94 -9.57
CA ALA A 44 5.67 11.38 -10.04
C ALA A 44 4.57 10.37 -9.68
N ASP A 45 4.84 9.06 -9.68
CA ASP A 45 3.88 8.06 -9.20
C ASP A 45 3.66 8.20 -7.69
N TYR A 46 4.72 8.48 -6.93
CA TYR A 46 4.59 8.75 -5.50
C TYR A 46 3.84 10.06 -5.21
N ALA A 47 4.01 11.09 -6.05
CA ALA A 47 3.33 12.37 -5.89
C ALA A 47 1.93 12.42 -6.53
N GLY A 48 1.62 11.54 -7.47
CA GLY A 48 0.40 11.52 -8.27
C GLY A 48 -0.43 10.27 -7.99
N ALA A 49 0.04 9.11 -8.47
CA ALA A 49 -0.71 7.84 -8.53
C ALA A 49 -1.10 7.24 -7.16
N LEU A 50 -0.54 7.71 -6.05
CA LEU A 50 -0.89 7.27 -4.70
C LEU A 50 -1.07 8.44 -3.73
N SER A 51 -1.19 9.67 -4.23
CA SER A 51 -1.33 10.87 -3.41
C SER A 51 -2.56 10.82 -2.51
N SER A 52 -3.69 10.35 -3.04
CA SER A 52 -4.93 10.13 -2.29
C SER A 52 -4.77 9.07 -1.20
N THR A 53 -4.08 7.97 -1.50
CA THR A 53 -3.79 6.89 -0.53
C THR A 53 -2.85 7.34 0.57
N LYS A 54 -1.83 8.14 0.25
CA LYS A 54 -0.96 8.78 1.23
C LYS A 54 -1.75 9.70 2.15
N ASP A 55 -2.61 10.55 1.59
CA ASP A 55 -3.48 11.46 2.35
C ASP A 55 -4.44 10.70 3.29
N VAL A 56 -4.99 9.57 2.83
CA VAL A 56 -5.82 8.69 3.67
C VAL A 56 -4.98 8.07 4.78
N ALA A 57 -3.80 7.55 4.46
CA ALA A 57 -2.90 6.92 5.42
C ALA A 57 -2.44 7.91 6.52
N GLU A 58 -2.16 9.16 6.18
CA GLU A 58 -1.78 10.21 7.15
C GLU A 58 -2.90 10.56 8.13
N ARG A 59 -4.16 10.41 7.71
CA ARG A 59 -5.32 10.68 8.57
C ARG A 59 -5.64 9.53 9.53
N LEU A 60 -5.10 8.34 9.29
CA LEU A 60 -5.32 7.20 10.16
C LEU A 60 -4.72 7.41 11.55
N PRO A 61 -5.41 6.96 12.62
CA PRO A 61 -4.85 6.96 13.96
C PRO A 61 -3.48 6.28 14.00
N GLN A 62 -2.65 6.65 14.97
CA GLN A 62 -1.42 5.90 15.23
C GLN A 62 -1.78 4.45 15.58
N HIS A 63 -1.05 3.50 14.98
CA HIS A 63 -1.28 2.06 15.16
C HIS A 63 -2.69 1.58 14.77
N ALA A 64 -3.33 2.24 13.80
CA ALA A 64 -4.65 1.85 13.32
C ALA A 64 -4.69 0.37 12.89
N SER A 65 -5.80 -0.29 13.19
CA SER A 65 -6.08 -1.65 12.74
C SER A 65 -7.13 -1.60 11.65
N VAL A 66 -6.73 -1.97 10.43
CA VAL A 66 -7.55 -1.85 9.22
C VAL A 66 -8.03 -3.23 8.79
N ALA A 67 -9.35 -3.45 8.84
CA ALA A 67 -9.99 -4.56 8.13
C ALA A 67 -10.22 -4.17 6.67
N ALA A 68 -9.93 -5.03 5.71
CA ALA A 68 -10.37 -4.83 4.33
C ALA A 68 -11.21 -5.98 3.80
N ASP A 69 -12.23 -5.65 3.02
CA ASP A 69 -13.00 -6.64 2.27
C ASP A 69 -12.17 -7.25 1.14
N ILE A 70 -11.31 -6.45 0.51
CA ILE A 70 -10.43 -6.85 -0.58
C ILE A 70 -9.02 -6.35 -0.28
N ASP A 71 -8.02 -7.22 -0.42
CA ASP A 71 -6.65 -6.95 0.07
C ASP A 71 -6.01 -5.71 -0.56
N TYR A 72 -6.22 -5.50 -1.87
CA TYR A 72 -5.61 -4.37 -2.58
C TYR A 72 -6.07 -3.01 -2.04
N THR A 73 -7.28 -2.93 -1.45
CA THR A 73 -7.89 -1.66 -0.99
C THR A 73 -7.16 -1.04 0.20
N SER A 74 -6.26 -1.78 0.83
CA SER A 74 -5.59 -1.36 2.06
C SER A 74 -4.08 -1.60 2.03
N ILE A 75 -3.58 -2.43 1.11
CA ILE A 75 -2.14 -2.71 0.98
C ILE A 75 -1.35 -1.43 0.73
N GLY A 76 -1.88 -0.50 -0.08
CA GLY A 76 -1.25 0.80 -0.35
C GLY A 76 -1.05 1.64 0.92
N LEU A 77 -1.94 1.53 1.91
CA LEU A 77 -1.83 2.26 3.18
C LEU A 77 -0.60 1.80 3.98
N THR A 78 -0.27 0.50 3.93
CA THR A 78 0.88 -0.06 4.66
C THR A 78 2.23 0.41 4.12
N TYR A 79 2.27 0.82 2.84
CA TYR A 79 3.47 1.39 2.23
C TYR A 79 3.85 2.74 2.84
N PHE A 80 2.85 3.58 3.15
CA PHE A 80 3.06 4.91 3.74
C PHE A 80 3.07 4.91 5.26
N ARG A 81 2.42 3.94 5.90
CA ARG A 81 2.26 3.83 7.35
C ARG A 81 2.55 2.41 7.83
N PRO A 82 3.83 2.06 8.05
CA PRO A 82 4.24 0.71 8.45
C PRO A 82 3.78 0.33 9.87
N ASP A 83 3.28 1.30 10.65
CA ASP A 83 2.70 1.08 11.97
C ASP A 83 1.27 0.54 11.93
N ILE A 84 0.59 0.60 10.77
CA ILE A 84 -0.76 0.07 10.57
C ILE A 84 -0.74 -1.45 10.63
N THR A 85 -1.78 -1.99 11.25
CA THR A 85 -2.02 -3.43 11.29
C THR A 85 -3.12 -3.80 10.31
N PHE A 86 -2.83 -4.71 9.39
CA PHE A 86 -3.77 -5.13 8.37
C PHE A 86 -4.43 -6.48 8.68
N TYR A 87 -5.74 -6.55 8.44
CA TYR A 87 -6.58 -7.75 8.55
C TYR A 87 -7.37 -7.96 7.26
N SER A 88 -7.30 -9.17 6.73
CA SER A 88 -7.77 -9.48 5.38
C SER A 88 -8.52 -10.80 5.31
N ALA A 89 -9.33 -10.96 4.27
CA ALA A 89 -10.08 -12.20 4.07
C ALA A 89 -9.16 -13.36 3.68
N SER A 90 -8.26 -13.14 2.72
CA SER A 90 -7.31 -14.13 2.21
C SER A 90 -6.27 -14.54 3.28
N GLY A 91 -5.86 -13.58 4.11
CA GLY A 91 -4.95 -13.80 5.22
C GLY A 91 -5.59 -14.55 6.39
N GLY A 92 -6.91 -14.77 6.38
CA GLY A 92 -7.67 -15.08 7.58
C GLY A 92 -7.63 -13.91 8.56
N GLU A 93 -8.28 -14.02 9.71
CA GLU A 93 -8.30 -12.97 10.77
C GLU A 93 -6.91 -12.70 11.41
N ARG A 94 -5.81 -13.00 10.71
CA ARG A 94 -4.43 -12.81 11.10
C ARG A 94 -3.95 -11.40 10.75
N ARG A 95 -3.06 -10.90 11.60
CA ARG A 95 -2.28 -9.69 11.35
C ARG A 95 -1.26 -9.95 10.24
N LEU A 96 -1.37 -9.21 9.14
CA LEU A 96 -0.43 -9.27 8.04
C LEU A 96 0.42 -8.00 8.03
N ARG A 97 1.74 -8.16 7.87
CA ARG A 97 2.69 -7.06 7.61
C ARG A 97 3.19 -7.04 6.17
N HIS A 98 3.16 -8.20 5.52
CA HIS A 98 3.53 -8.40 4.12
C HIS A 98 2.52 -9.37 3.51
N LEU A 99 2.00 -9.03 2.34
CA LEU A 99 1.16 -9.91 1.54
C LEU A 99 1.98 -10.41 0.34
N VAL A 100 1.80 -11.68 0.00
CA VAL A 100 2.30 -12.24 -1.27
C VAL A 100 1.18 -12.11 -2.29
N ALA A 101 1.48 -11.53 -3.46
CA ALA A 101 0.52 -11.38 -4.55
C ALA A 101 0.00 -12.74 -5.01
N ASP A 102 -1.29 -12.99 -4.80
CA ASP A 102 -1.99 -14.15 -5.31
C ASP A 102 -3.39 -13.78 -5.83
N GLU A 103 -4.06 -14.72 -6.50
CA GLU A 103 -5.41 -14.52 -7.05
C GLU A 103 -6.47 -14.24 -5.96
N GLY A 104 -6.17 -14.55 -4.70
CA GLY A 104 -7.04 -14.30 -3.56
C GLY A 104 -7.21 -12.81 -3.24
N TRP A 105 -6.32 -11.95 -3.72
CA TRP A 105 -6.33 -10.52 -3.40
C TRP A 105 -7.57 -9.76 -3.86
N HIS A 106 -8.26 -10.27 -4.88
CA HIS A 106 -9.49 -9.68 -5.41
C HIS A 106 -10.75 -10.36 -4.85
N GLN A 107 -10.60 -11.40 -4.01
CA GLN A 107 -11.75 -12.11 -3.47
C GLN A 107 -12.36 -11.31 -2.31
N PRO A 108 -13.63 -10.91 -2.41
CA PRO A 108 -14.28 -10.14 -1.37
C PRO A 108 -14.49 -11.01 -0.12
N GLY A 109 -14.13 -10.44 1.02
CA GLY A 109 -14.36 -10.99 2.35
C GLY A 109 -15.62 -10.45 3.03
N ASP A 110 -16.05 -11.16 4.07
CA ASP A 110 -17.07 -10.64 4.99
C ASP A 110 -16.47 -9.54 5.88
N LEU A 111 -16.64 -8.29 5.42
CA LEU A 111 -16.19 -7.09 6.11
C LEU A 111 -16.77 -6.97 7.53
N THR A 112 -17.98 -7.45 7.76
CA THR A 112 -18.62 -7.42 9.09
C THR A 112 -17.88 -8.36 10.04
N ARG A 113 -17.58 -9.59 9.59
CA ARG A 113 -16.80 -10.55 10.36
C ARG A 113 -15.39 -10.05 10.66
N LEU A 114 -14.70 -9.51 9.65
CA LEU A 114 -13.35 -8.96 9.79
C LEU A 114 -13.32 -7.74 10.73
N SER A 115 -14.27 -6.81 10.59
CA SER A 115 -14.37 -5.65 11.47
C SER A 115 -14.62 -6.05 12.91
N ARG A 116 -15.44 -7.08 13.16
CA ARG A 116 -15.61 -7.66 14.50
C ARG A 116 -14.31 -8.27 15.03
N ALA A 117 -13.51 -8.90 14.19
CA ALA A 117 -12.21 -9.44 14.60
C ALA A 117 -11.24 -8.32 14.99
N VAL A 118 -11.15 -7.28 14.16
CA VAL A 118 -10.38 -6.06 14.48
C VAL A 118 -10.82 -5.48 15.80
N CYS A 119 -12.12 -5.25 16.01
CA CYS A 119 -12.64 -4.66 17.24
C CYS A 119 -12.37 -5.48 18.50
N ARG A 120 -12.22 -6.82 18.40
CA ARG A 120 -11.78 -7.65 19.54
C ARG A 120 -10.31 -7.42 19.89
N THR A 121 -9.48 -7.15 18.89
CA THR A 121 -8.01 -7.01 19.04
C THR A 121 -7.55 -5.58 19.26
N ALA A 122 -8.31 -4.60 18.77
CA ALA A 122 -7.97 -3.18 18.74
C ALA A 122 -9.24 -2.32 18.93
N PRO A 123 -9.83 -2.33 20.14
CA PRO A 123 -11.13 -1.69 20.40
C PRO A 123 -11.11 -0.16 20.24
N GLU A 124 -9.95 0.48 20.42
CA GLU A 124 -9.76 1.94 20.35
C GLU A 124 -9.49 2.45 18.92
N GLY A 125 -9.18 1.55 17.98
CA GLY A 125 -8.53 1.90 16.70
C GLY A 125 -9.09 1.18 15.48
N GLY A 126 -10.33 0.68 15.58
CA GLY A 126 -11.01 -0.04 14.52
C GLY A 126 -11.27 0.85 13.30
N VAL A 127 -10.66 0.49 12.19
CA VAL A 127 -10.87 1.10 10.89
C VAL A 127 -11.17 -0.02 9.90
N PHE A 128 -11.96 0.26 8.88
CA PHE A 128 -12.05 -0.64 7.75
C PHE A 128 -11.94 0.10 6.41
N ALA A 129 -11.36 -0.57 5.43
CA ALA A 129 -11.25 -0.16 4.05
C ALA A 129 -12.16 -1.05 3.19
N THR A 130 -12.84 -0.46 2.21
CA THR A 130 -13.68 -1.22 1.28
C THR A 130 -13.58 -0.69 -0.13
N ALA A 131 -13.61 -1.57 -1.12
CA ALA A 131 -13.69 -1.18 -2.54
C ALA A 131 -15.04 -0.51 -2.90
N THR A 132 -16.02 -0.55 -1.99
CA THR A 132 -17.36 -0.04 -2.21
C THR A 132 -17.67 1.15 -1.31
N THR A 133 -18.51 2.07 -1.78
CA THR A 133 -19.00 3.18 -0.95
C THR A 133 -20.22 2.79 -0.10
N ALA A 134 -20.80 1.61 -0.36
CA ALA A 134 -21.97 1.10 0.33
C ALA A 134 -21.58 0.16 1.48
N LEU A 135 -21.93 0.55 2.70
CA LEU A 135 -21.64 -0.27 3.87
C LEU A 135 -22.67 -1.40 4.02
N PRO A 136 -22.24 -2.62 4.42
CA PRO A 136 -23.16 -3.64 4.90
C PRO A 136 -24.02 -3.09 6.05
N ALA A 137 -25.30 -3.48 6.11
CA ALA A 137 -26.23 -2.95 7.11
C ALA A 137 -25.73 -3.11 8.56
N GLY A 138 -25.08 -4.23 8.87
CA GLY A 138 -24.50 -4.50 10.20
C GLY A 138 -23.25 -3.69 10.53
N LEU A 139 -22.69 -2.94 9.57
CA LEU A 139 -21.60 -1.99 9.78
C LEU A 139 -22.08 -0.56 9.72
N ALA A 140 -23.08 -0.26 8.88
CA ALA A 140 -23.57 1.09 8.64
C ALA A 140 -24.02 1.81 9.92
N SER A 141 -24.60 1.10 10.89
CA SER A 141 -25.05 1.66 12.17
C SER A 141 -23.91 2.02 13.14
N CYS A 142 -22.77 1.33 13.03
CA CYS A 142 -21.62 1.51 13.90
C CYS A 142 -20.46 2.25 13.22
N ALA A 143 -20.59 2.58 11.94
CA ALA A 143 -19.54 3.22 11.16
C ALA A 143 -19.79 4.72 11.00
N SER A 144 -18.70 5.48 10.99
CA SER A 144 -18.70 6.88 10.62
C SER A 144 -17.67 7.11 9.51
N SER A 145 -18.02 7.98 8.55
CA SER A 145 -17.11 8.38 7.50
C SER A 145 -15.87 9.02 8.12
N PHE A 146 -14.69 8.46 7.88
CA PHE A 146 -13.46 8.86 8.56
C PHE A 146 -12.43 9.48 7.61
N ALA A 147 -12.23 8.91 6.42
CA ALA A 147 -11.36 9.47 5.40
C ALA A 147 -11.99 9.29 4.00
N ARG A 148 -11.61 10.17 3.06
CA ARG A 148 -12.12 10.18 1.68
C ARG A 148 -11.69 8.93 0.90
N GLU A 149 -12.29 8.74 -0.27
CA GLU A 149 -11.86 7.77 -1.27
C GLU A 149 -10.37 7.92 -1.60
N GLY A 150 -9.65 6.81 -1.64
CA GLY A 150 -8.26 6.70 -2.12
C GLY A 150 -8.17 5.82 -3.36
N GLU A 151 -7.06 5.94 -4.09
CA GLU A 151 -6.72 5.09 -5.24
C GLU A 151 -5.74 4.00 -4.79
N ALA A 152 -6.08 2.74 -5.02
CA ALA A 152 -5.27 1.59 -4.61
C ALA A 152 -4.09 1.37 -5.56
N MET A 153 -3.71 0.11 -5.83
CA MET A 153 -2.51 -0.21 -6.59
C MET A 153 -2.65 0.12 -8.09
N LEU A 154 -3.89 0.22 -8.59
CA LEU A 154 -4.20 0.68 -9.95
C LEU A 154 -5.07 1.95 -9.88
N GLU A 155 -4.91 2.86 -10.86
CA GLU A 155 -5.73 4.10 -10.96
C GLU A 155 -7.25 3.83 -11.03
N THR A 156 -7.65 2.64 -11.52
CA THR A 156 -9.06 2.22 -11.59
C THR A 156 -9.59 1.65 -10.28
N GLU A 157 -8.71 1.29 -9.35
CA GLU A 157 -9.08 0.68 -8.08
C GLU A 157 -9.26 1.77 -7.04
N ARG A 158 -10.48 1.98 -6.58
CA ARG A 158 -10.78 2.94 -5.52
C ARG A 158 -11.17 2.21 -4.24
N PHE A 159 -10.92 2.85 -3.10
CA PHE A 159 -11.36 2.37 -1.80
C PHE A 159 -11.82 3.51 -0.91
N SER A 160 -12.74 3.21 -0.01
CA SER A 160 -13.21 4.11 1.04
C SER A 160 -12.77 3.62 2.41
N VAL A 161 -12.43 4.54 3.31
CA VAL A 161 -12.00 4.20 4.67
C VAL A 161 -12.94 4.80 5.71
N TRP A 162 -13.36 3.93 6.62
CA TRP A 162 -14.37 4.22 7.62
C TRP A 162 -13.84 3.90 9.01
N ARG A 163 -14.23 4.70 10.00
CA ARG A 163 -13.99 4.40 11.41
C ARG A 163 -15.20 3.65 11.93
N VAL A 164 -14.95 2.60 12.70
CA VAL A 164 -16.01 1.83 13.36
C VAL A 164 -15.98 2.06 14.86
N ASP A 165 -17.14 2.24 15.47
CA ASP A 165 -17.32 2.18 16.91
C ASP A 165 -17.35 0.71 17.35
N CYS A 166 -16.24 0.26 17.92
CA CYS A 166 -16.12 -1.11 18.40
C CYS A 166 -17.02 -1.43 19.60
N ALA A 167 -17.44 -0.44 20.39
CA ALA A 167 -18.42 -0.66 21.45
C ALA A 167 -19.81 -0.95 20.85
N CYS A 168 -20.22 -0.22 19.81
CA CYS A 168 -21.43 -0.50 19.05
C CYS A 168 -21.40 -1.91 18.42
N MET A 169 -20.30 -2.29 17.78
CA MET A 169 -20.13 -3.61 17.16
C MET A 169 -20.19 -4.78 18.16
N ALA A 170 -19.83 -4.53 19.42
CA ALA A 170 -19.92 -5.53 20.49
C ALA A 170 -21.37 -5.73 20.98
N GLN A 171 -22.18 -4.67 20.98
CA GLN A 171 -23.57 -4.68 21.47
C GLN A 171 -24.53 -5.35 20.48
N ASP A 172 -24.26 -5.28 19.18
CA ASP A 172 -25.07 -5.88 18.11
C ASP A 172 -25.19 -7.43 18.23
N ARG A 173 -24.34 -8.08 19.05
CA ARG A 173 -24.50 -9.51 19.42
C ARG A 173 -25.74 -9.79 20.25
N THR A 174 -26.20 -8.83 21.04
CA THR A 174 -27.31 -9.04 21.99
C THR A 174 -28.68 -8.88 21.33
N ALA A 175 -28.79 -8.11 20.25
CA ALA A 175 -30.05 -7.84 19.59
C ALA A 175 -30.49 -8.94 18.59
N HIS A 176 -29.59 -9.80 18.11
CA HIS A 176 -29.89 -10.83 17.10
C HIS A 176 -29.68 -12.28 17.59
N GLY A 177 -29.31 -12.48 18.86
CA GLY A 177 -29.18 -13.81 19.49
C GLY A 177 -30.45 -14.30 20.21
N GLY A 178 -31.52 -13.50 20.25
CA GLY A 178 -32.75 -13.79 20.99
C GLY A 178 -33.90 -14.30 20.12
N SER A 179 -33.67 -15.32 19.30
CA SER A 179 -34.75 -16.09 18.67
C SER A 179 -34.28 -17.53 18.45
N SER A 180 -34.09 -18.26 19.55
CA SER A 180 -34.21 -19.71 19.53
C SER A 180 -35.49 -20.05 20.29
N THR A 181 -36.51 -20.34 19.50
CA THR A 181 -37.76 -21.02 19.84
C THR A 181 -37.72 -21.89 21.09
N GLU A 182 -38.61 -21.58 22.02
CA GLU A 182 -39.27 -22.57 22.87
C GLU A 182 -39.85 -23.69 21.99
N ARG A 183 -39.46 -24.93 22.29
CA ARG A 183 -40.35 -26.10 22.31
C ARG A 183 -39.66 -27.27 22.99
#